data_AF-A0A1F4FFX0-F1
#
_entry.id   AF-A0A1F4FFX0-F1
#
_cell.length_a   1.000
_cell.length_b   1.000
_cell.length_c   1.000
_cell.angle_alpha   90.00
_cell.angle_beta   90.00
_cell.angle_gamma   90.00
#
_symmetry.space_group_name_H-M   'P 1'
#
loop_
_entity.id
_entity.type
_entity.pdbx_description
1 polymer ?
#
loop_
_entity_poly.entity_id
_entity_poly.type
_entity_poly.pdbx_seq_one_letter_code
_entity_poly.pdbx_strand_id
1 'polypeptide(L)'
;MQDAKRTTGQYGSIPGGVVLEGIGGGIGTVKKVHYDRRFNAFILDERAVYFMTIPPKTVALLCLAIAKDDKVGVSLGDTHIVYGAVPPESDLAMDLKIADRFLGDIVFASNRWTAGYRFARGFQPQRDTGGSGRVAVFFNVNGFQFQVQQEEVRLTGVRFDVRLLPLSDSVSAQGGHLPDLDAISRGRVSAQYEANARHVAEEIGYYRRERIVDRTFAYGEVAALIRALKQAGIDLPALARSIPTS
;
A
#
# COMPACT_ATOMS: atom_id res chain seq x y z
N MET A 1 -10.73 17.96 5.39
CA MET A 1 -12.09 17.44 5.64
C MET A 1 -12.63 16.57 4.50
N GLN A 2 -12.57 17.01 3.22
CA GLN A 2 -13.01 16.18 2.08
C GLN A 2 -12.21 14.87 1.94
N ASP A 3 -10.90 14.90 2.19
CA ASP A 3 -10.06 13.70 2.11
C ASP A 3 -10.40 12.63 3.15
N ALA A 4 -10.62 13.01 4.41
CA ALA A 4 -11.01 12.07 5.47
C ALA A 4 -12.36 11.41 5.15
N LYS A 5 -13.35 12.18 4.68
CA LYS A 5 -14.65 11.63 4.25
C LYS A 5 -14.53 10.70 3.05
N ARG A 6 -13.68 11.04 2.06
CA ARG A 6 -13.40 10.17 0.91
C ARG A 6 -12.75 8.85 1.35
N THR A 7 -11.74 8.92 2.21
CA THR A 7 -11.05 7.75 2.75
C THR A 7 -12.00 6.86 3.56
N THR A 8 -12.80 7.42 4.47
CA THR A 8 -13.82 6.64 5.20
C THR A 8 -14.88 6.07 4.27
N GLY A 9 -15.31 6.81 3.24
CA GLY A 9 -16.28 6.31 2.26
C GLY A 9 -15.73 5.13 1.44
N GLN A 10 -14.44 5.16 1.11
CA GLN A 10 -13.79 4.12 0.33
C GLN A 10 -13.48 2.86 1.15
N TYR A 11 -13.06 3.02 2.40
CA TYR A 11 -12.58 1.90 3.24
C TYR A 11 -13.55 1.49 4.36
N GLY A 12 -14.65 2.21 4.55
CA GLY A 12 -15.59 2.02 5.68
C GLY A 12 -15.05 2.52 7.03
N SER A 13 -13.76 2.84 7.11
CA SER A 13 -13.07 3.38 8.28
C SER A 13 -11.89 4.25 7.84
N ILE A 14 -11.23 4.91 8.79
CA ILE A 14 -9.89 5.48 8.57
C ILE A 14 -8.88 4.33 8.60
N PRO A 15 -8.10 4.11 7.53
CA PRO A 15 -7.00 3.17 7.56
C PRO A 15 -5.88 3.74 8.44
N GLY A 16 -5.62 3.09 9.55
CA GLY A 16 -4.37 3.24 10.29
C GLY A 16 -3.39 2.19 9.77
N GLY A 17 -2.94 2.32 8.52
CA GLY A 17 -2.06 1.32 7.95
C GLY A 17 -1.59 1.57 6.52
N VAL A 18 -1.14 0.51 5.88
CA VAL A 18 -0.62 0.51 4.51
C VAL A 18 -1.70 0.13 3.50
N VAL A 19 -1.91 0.96 2.49
CA VAL A 19 -2.75 0.63 1.34
C VAL A 19 -1.99 0.78 0.03
N LEU A 20 -2.41 -0.01 -0.95
CA LEU A 20 -1.87 -0.03 -2.30
C LEU A 20 -2.95 0.45 -3.26
N GLU A 21 -2.90 1.71 -3.68
CA GLU A 21 -3.94 2.35 -4.47
C GLU A 21 -3.51 2.68 -5.90
N GLY A 22 -4.50 2.93 -6.76
CA GLY A 22 -4.28 3.41 -8.11
C GLY A 22 -4.16 2.30 -9.15
N ILE A 23 -4.29 2.74 -10.40
CA ILE A 23 -4.20 1.92 -11.60
C ILE A 23 -2.89 2.29 -12.30
N GLY A 24 -2.20 1.29 -12.87
CA GLY A 24 -0.97 1.52 -13.62
C GLY A 24 -1.21 2.35 -14.87
N GLY A 25 -0.59 3.53 -14.95
CA GLY A 25 -0.56 4.36 -16.17
C GLY A 25 0.53 3.92 -17.15
N GLY A 26 0.43 4.34 -18.42
CA GLY A 26 1.52 4.28 -19.39
C GLY A 26 1.80 2.92 -20.06
N ILE A 27 1.04 1.86 -19.75
CA ILE A 27 1.12 0.55 -20.43
C ILE A 27 0.41 0.50 -21.81
N GLY A 28 -0.42 1.50 -22.11
CA GLY A 28 -1.27 1.54 -23.29
C GLY A 28 -2.45 0.55 -23.22
N THR A 29 -3.22 0.43 -24.30
CA THR A 29 -4.31 -0.55 -24.37
C THR A 29 -3.74 -1.97 -24.45
N VAL A 30 -4.24 -2.87 -23.60
CA VAL A 30 -3.90 -4.30 -23.62
C VAL A 30 -5.14 -5.09 -24.02
N LYS A 31 -5.03 -5.93 -25.05
CA LYS A 31 -6.14 -6.79 -25.52
C LYS A 31 -5.96 -8.25 -25.12
N LYS A 32 -4.71 -8.70 -25.03
CA LYS A 32 -4.33 -10.06 -24.67
C LYS A 32 -3.22 -10.03 -23.65
N VAL A 33 -3.32 -10.91 -22.66
CA VAL A 33 -2.23 -11.20 -21.73
C VAL A 33 -2.15 -12.70 -21.53
N HIS A 34 -0.93 -13.21 -21.48
CA HIS A 34 -0.67 -14.56 -20.99
C HIS A 34 0.50 -14.53 -20.02
N TYR A 35 0.50 -15.51 -19.10
CA TYR A 35 1.56 -15.66 -18.13
C TYR A 35 2.62 -16.63 -18.66
N ASP A 36 3.89 -16.21 -18.63
CA ASP A 36 5.04 -17.05 -18.90
C ASP A 36 5.63 -17.56 -17.57
N ARG A 37 5.53 -18.87 -17.35
CA ARG A 37 6.03 -19.52 -16.12
C ARG A 37 7.55 -19.54 -16.04
N ARG A 38 8.26 -19.64 -17.16
CA ARG A 38 9.72 -19.74 -17.18
C ARG A 38 10.36 -18.46 -16.64
N PHE A 39 9.74 -17.32 -16.94
CA PHE A 39 10.28 -16.01 -16.57
C PHE A 39 9.51 -15.29 -15.47
N ASN A 40 8.43 -15.87 -14.94
CA ASN A 40 7.51 -15.21 -14.01
C ASN A 40 7.08 -13.84 -14.57
N ALA A 41 6.48 -13.86 -15.76
CA ALA A 41 6.22 -12.65 -16.51
C ALA A 41 4.81 -12.63 -17.13
N PHE A 42 4.27 -11.44 -17.36
CA PHE A 42 3.12 -11.23 -18.24
C PHE A 42 3.61 -10.78 -19.62
N ILE A 43 3.16 -11.47 -20.65
CA ILE A 43 3.35 -11.06 -22.04
C ILE A 43 2.07 -10.37 -22.50
N LEU A 44 2.18 -9.10 -22.85
CA LEU A 44 1.08 -8.21 -23.22
C LEU A 44 1.07 -8.06 -24.75
N ASP A 45 -0.04 -8.43 -25.39
CA ASP A 45 -0.26 -8.37 -26.85
C ASP A 45 0.90 -8.90 -27.72
N GLU A 46 1.71 -9.83 -27.21
CA GLU A 46 2.94 -10.32 -27.87
C GLU A 46 3.97 -9.21 -28.21
N ARG A 47 3.79 -8.00 -27.65
CA ARG A 47 4.58 -6.79 -27.96
C ARG A 47 5.40 -6.28 -26.79
N ALA A 48 5.04 -6.67 -25.57
CA ALA A 48 5.75 -6.24 -24.37
C ALA A 48 5.72 -7.30 -23.29
N VAL A 49 6.76 -7.34 -22.46
CA VAL A 49 6.91 -8.25 -21.34
C VAL A 49 7.03 -7.47 -20.04
N TYR A 50 6.25 -7.86 -19.03
CA TYR A 50 6.39 -7.37 -17.66
C TYR A 50 6.91 -8.50 -16.78
N PHE A 51 8.11 -8.34 -16.22
CA PHE A 51 8.72 -9.30 -15.31
C PHE A 51 8.25 -9.04 -13.87
N MET A 52 7.64 -10.04 -13.24
CA MET A 52 7.11 -9.90 -11.89
C MET A 52 8.24 -9.87 -10.85
N THR A 53 8.12 -8.93 -9.92
CA THR A 53 9.04 -8.77 -8.78
C THR A 53 8.59 -9.54 -7.54
N ILE A 54 7.43 -10.21 -7.61
CA ILE A 54 6.84 -10.98 -6.51
C ILE A 54 6.59 -12.44 -6.91
N PRO A 55 6.44 -13.36 -5.94
CA PRO A 55 6.23 -14.78 -6.23
C PRO A 55 4.95 -15.02 -7.05
N PRO A 56 4.95 -16.01 -7.97
CA PRO A 56 3.79 -16.36 -8.80
C PRO A 56 2.50 -16.57 -8.01
N LYS A 57 2.58 -17.29 -6.88
CA LYS A 57 1.44 -17.53 -5.98
C LYS A 57 0.79 -16.22 -5.51
N THR A 58 1.60 -15.19 -5.23
CA THR A 58 1.09 -13.87 -4.82
C THR A 58 0.48 -13.11 -5.99
N VAL A 59 1.03 -13.23 -7.20
CA VAL A 59 0.42 -12.67 -8.43
C VAL A 59 -0.97 -13.28 -8.65
N ALA A 60 -1.09 -14.61 -8.56
CA ALA A 60 -2.37 -15.31 -8.70
C ALA A 60 -3.39 -14.84 -7.65
N LEU A 61 -2.94 -14.70 -6.39
CA LEU A 61 -3.76 -14.17 -5.30
C LEU A 61 -4.25 -12.75 -5.61
N LEU A 62 -3.37 -11.86 -6.06
CA LEU A 62 -3.72 -10.48 -6.42
C LEU A 62 -4.73 -10.44 -7.57
N CYS A 63 -4.56 -11.25 -8.62
CA CYS A 63 -5.53 -11.37 -9.69
C CYS A 63 -6.92 -11.76 -9.16
N LEU A 64 -7.00 -12.77 -8.29
CA LEU A 64 -8.28 -13.20 -7.69
C LEU A 64 -8.89 -12.16 -6.75
N ALA A 65 -8.06 -11.50 -5.94
CA ALA A 65 -8.53 -10.48 -5.00
C ALA A 65 -9.07 -9.26 -5.74
N ILE A 66 -8.29 -8.71 -6.69
CA ILE A 66 -8.64 -7.51 -7.47
C ILE A 66 -9.85 -7.77 -8.38
N ALA A 67 -10.03 -9.00 -8.87
CA ALA A 67 -11.24 -9.37 -9.60
C ALA A 67 -12.52 -9.12 -8.78
N LYS A 68 -12.47 -9.37 -7.46
CA LYS A 68 -13.61 -9.26 -6.54
C LYS A 68 -13.74 -7.87 -5.92
N ASP A 69 -12.64 -7.29 -5.46
CA ASP A 69 -12.57 -5.95 -4.88
C ASP A 69 -11.22 -5.32 -5.23
N ASP A 70 -11.23 -4.12 -5.81
CA ASP A 70 -10.01 -3.42 -6.22
C ASP A 70 -9.11 -3.02 -5.06
N LYS A 71 -9.62 -2.99 -3.83
CA LYS A 71 -8.84 -2.61 -2.64
C LYS A 71 -7.80 -3.66 -2.29
N VAL A 72 -6.61 -3.19 -1.92
CA VAL A 72 -5.54 -4.01 -1.32
C VAL A 72 -4.88 -3.16 -0.24
N GLY A 73 -4.79 -3.69 0.99
CA GLY A 73 -4.17 -2.98 2.09
C GLY A 73 -4.50 -3.59 3.43
N VAL A 74 -3.97 -2.98 4.49
CA VAL A 74 -4.20 -3.34 5.88
C VAL A 74 -4.40 -2.08 6.72
N SER A 75 -5.09 -2.22 7.84
CA SER A 75 -5.16 -1.22 8.91
C SER A 75 -4.90 -1.92 10.23
N LEU A 76 -3.95 -1.42 11.00
CA LEU A 76 -3.61 -1.91 12.32
C LEU A 76 -4.02 -0.89 13.39
N GLY A 77 -4.91 -1.33 14.26
CA GLY A 77 -5.28 -0.61 15.48
C GLY A 77 -5.57 -1.61 16.58
N ASP A 78 -6.65 -1.39 17.33
CA ASP A 78 -7.17 -2.37 18.29
C ASP A 78 -7.64 -3.65 17.58
N THR A 79 -8.03 -3.54 16.31
CA THR A 79 -8.33 -4.64 15.40
C THR A 79 -7.39 -4.63 14.20
N HIS A 80 -7.14 -5.81 13.63
CA HIS A 80 -6.38 -5.95 12.38
C HIS A 80 -7.36 -6.12 11.23
N ILE A 81 -7.44 -5.12 10.34
CA ILE A 81 -8.31 -5.16 9.17
C ILE A 81 -7.45 -5.39 7.93
N VAL A 82 -7.89 -6.29 7.06
CA VAL A 82 -7.32 -6.51 5.73
C VAL A 82 -8.37 -6.09 4.72
N TYR A 83 -8.01 -5.14 3.86
CA TYR A 83 -8.93 -4.54 2.90
C TYR A 83 -9.00 -5.36 1.61
N GLY A 84 -10.20 -5.38 1.01
CA GLY A 84 -10.49 -6.10 -0.22
C GLY A 84 -10.70 -7.59 -0.01
N ALA A 85 -10.53 -8.37 -1.08
CA ALA A 85 -10.70 -9.83 -1.05
C ALA A 85 -9.38 -10.58 -0.78
N VAL A 86 -8.42 -9.94 -0.13
CA VAL A 86 -7.13 -10.54 0.24
C VAL A 86 -7.28 -11.39 1.50
N PRO A 87 -6.84 -12.66 1.52
CA PRO A 87 -6.84 -13.49 2.72
C PRO A 87 -5.98 -12.89 3.85
N PRO A 88 -6.48 -12.77 5.09
CA PRO A 88 -5.75 -12.16 6.21
C PRO A 88 -4.44 -12.84 6.60
N GLU A 89 -4.33 -14.14 6.33
CA GLU A 89 -3.16 -14.99 6.62
C GLU A 89 -2.22 -15.14 5.42
N SER A 90 -2.45 -14.41 4.32
CA SER A 90 -1.55 -14.46 3.16
C SER A 90 -0.22 -13.76 3.46
N ASP A 91 0.87 -14.21 2.83
CA ASP A 91 2.18 -13.55 2.91
C ASP A 91 2.10 -12.06 2.57
N LEU A 92 1.28 -11.70 1.58
CA LEU A 92 1.00 -10.31 1.22
C LEU A 92 0.41 -9.53 2.39
N ALA A 93 -0.65 -10.04 3.02
CA ALA A 93 -1.26 -9.37 4.16
C ALA A 93 -0.28 -9.25 5.33
N MET A 94 0.51 -10.30 5.61
CA MET A 94 1.48 -10.31 6.70
C MET A 94 2.62 -9.32 6.47
N ASP A 95 3.18 -9.26 5.27
CA ASP A 95 4.23 -8.31 4.91
C ASP A 95 3.73 -6.86 5.01
N LEU A 96 2.49 -6.59 4.58
CA LEU A 96 1.88 -5.25 4.74
C LEU A 96 1.71 -4.87 6.21
N LYS A 97 1.30 -5.80 7.08
CA LYS A 97 1.18 -5.56 8.53
C LYS A 97 2.55 -5.27 9.16
N ILE A 98 3.59 -5.98 8.73
CA ILE A 98 4.95 -5.76 9.24
C ILE A 98 5.50 -4.42 8.77
N ALA A 99 5.30 -4.06 7.50
CA ALA A 99 5.70 -2.77 6.96
C ALA A 99 4.99 -1.62 7.67
N ASP A 100 3.69 -1.77 7.95
CA ASP A 100 2.93 -0.80 8.73
C ASP A 100 3.50 -0.61 10.14
N ARG A 101 3.75 -1.71 10.87
CA ARG A 101 4.35 -1.63 12.21
C ARG A 101 5.72 -0.97 12.19
N PHE A 102 6.56 -1.32 11.22
CA PHE A 102 7.88 -0.73 11.08
C PHE A 102 7.80 0.77 10.83
N LEU A 103 7.06 1.21 9.81
CA LEU A 103 6.93 2.61 9.44
C LEU A 103 6.19 3.42 10.52
N GLY A 104 5.15 2.84 11.12
CA GLY A 104 4.41 3.42 12.23
C GLY A 104 5.26 3.62 13.48
N ASP A 105 6.19 2.69 13.77
CA ASP A 105 7.12 2.83 14.91
C ASP A 105 8.05 4.04 14.76
N ILE A 106 8.41 4.40 13.52
CA ILE A 106 9.13 5.64 13.18
C ILE A 106 8.23 6.86 13.41
N VAL A 107 7.02 6.85 12.82
CA VAL A 107 6.11 7.99 12.86
C VAL A 107 5.71 8.35 14.30
N PHE A 108 5.43 7.34 15.12
CA PHE A 108 5.04 7.54 16.52
C PHE A 108 6.22 7.56 17.51
N ALA A 109 7.45 7.36 17.03
CA ALA A 109 8.66 7.25 17.85
C ALA A 109 8.50 6.27 19.03
N SER A 110 7.80 5.15 18.82
CA SER A 110 7.55 4.15 19.88
C SER A 110 8.77 3.32 20.21
N ASN A 111 9.71 3.17 19.26
CA ASN A 111 11.00 2.49 19.44
C ASN A 111 10.87 1.01 19.85
N ARG A 112 9.83 0.32 19.40
CA ARG A 112 9.59 -1.11 19.65
C ARG A 112 10.13 -1.98 18.52
N TRP A 113 10.06 -1.49 17.28
CA TRP A 113 10.52 -2.17 16.07
C TRP A 113 11.83 -1.59 15.54
N THR A 114 12.12 -0.34 15.85
CA THR A 114 13.28 0.39 15.34
C THR A 114 14.35 0.64 16.40
N ALA A 115 14.38 -0.16 17.46
CA ALA A 115 15.40 -0.09 18.50
C ALA A 115 16.80 -0.34 17.93
N GLY A 116 17.70 0.64 18.06
CA GLY A 116 19.04 0.59 17.49
C GLY A 116 19.11 0.78 15.97
N TYR A 117 17.98 1.05 15.32
CA TYR A 117 17.92 1.31 13.89
C TYR A 117 18.57 2.66 13.55
N ARG A 118 19.32 2.71 12.45
CA ARG A 118 19.90 3.96 11.93
C ARG A 118 18.93 4.57 10.92
N PHE A 119 18.35 5.71 11.25
CA PHE A 119 17.44 6.41 10.35
C PHE A 119 18.19 7.21 9.28
N ALA A 120 17.47 7.55 8.20
CA ALA A 120 18.00 8.34 7.11
C ALA A 120 18.63 9.64 7.65
N ARG A 121 19.86 9.92 7.22
CA ARG A 121 20.61 11.14 7.60
C ARG A 121 20.76 11.36 9.11
N GLY A 122 20.68 10.28 9.92
CA GLY A 122 20.78 10.37 11.37
C GLY A 122 19.55 10.98 12.05
N PHE A 123 18.40 11.00 11.37
CA PHE A 123 17.14 11.49 11.92
C PHE A 123 16.79 10.83 13.26
N GLN A 124 16.20 11.60 14.17
CA GLN A 124 15.79 11.13 15.48
C GLN A 124 14.28 11.36 15.63
N PRO A 125 13.45 10.31 15.47
CA PRO A 125 12.02 10.44 15.63
C PRO A 125 11.65 10.96 17.03
N GLN A 126 10.74 11.93 17.07
CA GLN A 126 10.32 12.57 18.31
C GLN A 126 8.95 12.05 18.74
N ARG A 127 8.80 11.75 20.05
CA ARG A 127 7.50 11.42 20.62
C ARG A 127 6.66 12.68 20.75
N ASP A 128 5.33 12.51 20.67
CA ASP A 128 4.42 13.57 21.03
C ASP A 128 4.62 13.97 22.49
N THR A 129 4.74 15.27 22.74
CA THR A 129 4.82 15.86 24.08
C THR A 129 3.52 16.57 24.47
N GLY A 130 2.57 16.67 23.54
CA GLY A 130 1.43 17.58 23.63
C GLY A 130 0.06 16.90 23.47
N GLY A 131 -0.21 15.81 24.20
CA GLY A 131 -1.57 15.28 24.42
C GLY A 131 -2.47 15.22 23.18
N SER A 132 -1.92 14.91 22.00
CA SER A 132 -2.54 15.17 20.69
C SER A 132 -3.75 14.29 20.34
N GLY A 133 -4.29 13.57 21.32
CA GLY A 133 -5.35 12.60 21.15
C GLY A 133 -4.90 11.34 20.39
N ARG A 134 -5.87 10.51 20.00
CA ARG A 134 -5.62 9.31 19.19
C ARG A 134 -5.39 9.73 17.74
N VAL A 135 -4.30 9.27 17.13
CA VAL A 135 -3.96 9.55 15.73
C VAL A 135 -3.63 8.24 15.03
N ALA A 136 -4.18 8.04 13.83
CA ALA A 136 -3.76 7.01 12.91
C ALA A 136 -2.76 7.58 11.91
N VAL A 137 -1.80 6.75 11.49
CA VAL A 137 -0.98 7.02 10.31
C VAL A 137 -1.47 6.18 9.14
N PHE A 138 -1.59 6.81 7.99
CA PHE A 138 -2.03 6.21 6.75
C PHE A 138 -0.90 6.28 5.73
N PHE A 139 -0.36 5.13 5.35
CA PHE A 139 0.68 4.96 4.34
C PHE A 139 0.04 4.51 3.02
N ASN A 140 0.18 5.33 1.99
CA ASN A 140 -0.45 5.07 0.70
C ASN A 140 0.60 5.00 -0.41
N VAL A 141 0.79 3.80 -0.96
CA VAL A 141 1.60 3.60 -2.17
C VAL A 141 0.69 3.70 -3.38
N ASN A 142 0.91 4.69 -4.24
CA ASN A 142 0.03 4.98 -5.38
C ASN A 142 0.77 5.63 -6.55
N GLY A 143 0.02 6.11 -7.54
CA GLY A 143 0.58 6.92 -8.63
C GLY A 143 1.54 6.16 -9.55
N PHE A 144 1.34 4.85 -9.70
CA PHE A 144 2.19 3.97 -10.50
C PHE A 144 2.16 4.36 -11.98
N GLN A 145 3.34 4.66 -12.54
CA GLN A 145 3.56 4.98 -13.95
C GLN A 145 4.51 3.97 -14.55
N PHE A 146 4.09 3.35 -15.65
CA PHE A 146 4.89 2.41 -16.41
C PHE A 146 5.29 3.02 -17.75
N GLN A 147 6.37 2.49 -18.32
CA GLN A 147 6.79 2.77 -19.68
C GLN A 147 7.19 1.48 -20.36
N VAL A 148 6.84 1.35 -21.64
CA VAL A 148 7.36 0.29 -22.50
C VAL A 148 8.69 0.79 -23.10
N GLN A 149 9.79 0.14 -22.75
CA GLN A 149 11.13 0.40 -23.30
C GLN A 149 11.70 -0.91 -23.83
N GLN A 150 12.09 -0.96 -25.11
CA GLN A 150 12.67 -2.17 -25.73
C GLN A 150 11.82 -3.43 -25.47
N GLU A 151 10.50 -3.34 -25.68
CA GLU A 151 9.55 -4.45 -25.46
C GLU A 151 9.45 -4.90 -23.98
N GLU A 152 9.99 -4.13 -23.03
CA GLU A 152 9.84 -4.40 -21.60
C GLU A 152 8.98 -3.32 -20.95
N VAL A 153 7.98 -3.73 -20.17
CA VAL A 153 7.21 -2.84 -19.32
C VAL A 153 7.98 -2.63 -18.01
N ARG A 154 8.38 -1.38 -17.74
CA ARG A 154 9.09 -0.99 -16.52
C ARG A 154 8.34 0.07 -15.75
N LEU A 155 8.37 -0.03 -14.43
CA LEU A 155 7.90 1.04 -13.56
C LEU A 155 8.89 2.21 -13.63
N THR A 156 8.40 3.40 -13.97
CA THR A 156 9.19 4.63 -14.06
C THR A 156 8.83 5.65 -12.97
N GLY A 157 7.69 5.47 -12.31
CA GLY A 157 7.25 6.37 -11.24
C GLY A 157 6.32 5.69 -10.25
N VAL A 158 6.48 6.03 -8.98
CA VAL A 158 5.58 5.65 -7.89
C VAL A 158 5.56 6.80 -6.89
N ARG A 159 4.40 7.06 -6.29
CA ARG A 159 4.23 8.03 -5.22
C ARG A 159 3.96 7.31 -3.92
N PHE A 160 4.48 7.88 -2.84
CA PHE A 160 4.22 7.43 -1.49
C PHE A 160 3.75 8.60 -0.64
N ASP A 161 2.52 8.52 -0.16
CA ASP A 161 1.91 9.54 0.70
C ASP A 161 1.82 9.00 2.13
N VAL A 162 2.22 9.82 3.10
CA VAL A 162 2.03 9.55 4.53
C VAL A 162 1.08 10.60 5.10
N ARG A 163 0.00 10.18 5.74
CA ARG A 163 -0.99 11.10 6.31
C ARG A 163 -1.30 10.74 7.74
N LEU A 164 -1.43 11.76 8.58
CA LEU A 164 -1.92 11.62 9.95
C LEU A 164 -3.38 12.00 10.01
N LEU A 165 -4.17 11.16 10.66
CA LEU A 165 -5.60 11.33 10.78
C LEU A 165 -5.98 11.25 12.26
N PRO A 166 -6.40 12.37 12.88
CA PRO A 166 -7.04 12.36 14.19
C PRO A 166 -8.22 11.40 14.21
N LEU A 167 -8.29 10.61 15.27
CA LEU A 167 -9.29 9.58 15.46
C LEU A 167 -10.26 10.00 16.55
N SER A 168 -11.54 9.71 16.33
CA SER A 168 -12.55 9.75 17.37
C SER A 168 -12.35 8.58 18.34
N ASP A 169 -12.86 8.72 19.57
CA ASP A 169 -12.99 7.60 20.51
C ASP A 169 -14.01 6.54 20.03
N SER A 170 -14.90 6.92 19.10
CA SER A 170 -15.85 6.00 18.48
C SER A 170 -15.20 5.15 17.39
N VAL A 171 -15.66 3.90 17.27
CA VAL A 171 -15.26 2.97 16.20
C VAL A 171 -16.43 2.67 15.27
N SER A 172 -16.14 2.22 14.05
CA SER A 172 -17.15 1.76 13.09
C SER A 172 -17.80 0.46 13.56
N ALA A 173 -18.90 0.05 12.92
CA ALA A 173 -19.59 -1.20 13.21
C ALA A 173 -18.70 -2.45 13.08
N GLN A 174 -17.58 -2.35 12.37
CA GLN A 174 -16.61 -3.42 12.14
C GLN A 174 -15.37 -3.29 13.07
N GLY A 175 -15.40 -2.35 14.02
CA GLY A 175 -14.30 -2.08 14.94
C GLY A 175 -13.16 -1.24 14.36
N GLY A 176 -13.33 -0.65 13.17
CA GLY A 176 -12.34 0.23 12.55
C GLY A 176 -12.39 1.66 13.07
N HIS A 177 -11.31 2.42 12.93
CA HIS A 177 -11.25 3.80 13.43
C HIS A 177 -12.15 4.78 12.65
N LEU A 178 -12.76 5.74 13.35
CA LEU A 178 -13.50 6.85 12.74
C LEU A 178 -12.73 8.16 12.86
N PRO A 179 -12.85 9.09 11.90
CA PRO A 179 -12.13 10.35 11.95
C PRO A 179 -12.73 11.29 13.01
N ASP A 180 -11.86 11.97 13.77
CA ASP A 180 -12.28 13.14 14.54
C ASP A 180 -12.35 14.36 13.61
N LEU A 181 -13.55 14.63 13.09
CA LEU A 181 -13.78 15.73 12.15
C LEU A 181 -13.55 17.11 12.79
N ASP A 182 -13.75 17.26 14.10
CA ASP A 182 -13.48 18.52 14.81
C ASP A 182 -11.97 18.75 14.92
N ALA A 183 -11.21 17.75 15.39
CA ALA A 183 -9.75 17.83 15.44
C ALA A 183 -9.13 18.07 14.06
N ILE A 184 -9.63 17.38 13.02
CA ILE A 184 -9.21 17.61 11.62
C ILE A 184 -9.50 19.05 11.19
N SER A 185 -10.69 19.58 11.50
CA SER A 185 -11.05 20.95 11.11
C SER A 185 -10.19 22.02 11.78
N ARG A 186 -9.69 21.72 12.99
CA ARG A 186 -8.84 22.60 13.79
C ARG A 186 -7.34 22.38 13.55
N GLY A 187 -6.96 21.43 12.68
CA GLY A 187 -5.56 21.08 12.43
C GLY A 187 -4.84 20.53 13.67
N ARG A 188 -5.56 19.86 14.58
CA ARG A 188 -4.98 19.32 15.82
C ARG A 188 -4.28 17.98 15.55
N VAL A 189 -3.03 18.06 15.13
CA VAL A 189 -2.11 16.91 15.03
C VAL A 189 -0.78 17.31 15.70
N SER A 190 -0.12 16.35 16.36
CA SER A 190 1.21 16.56 16.94
C SER A 190 2.20 17.02 15.87
N ALA A 191 2.85 18.17 16.09
CA ALA A 191 3.89 18.67 15.19
C ALA A 191 5.07 17.68 15.08
N GLN A 192 5.37 16.94 16.15
CA GLN A 192 6.39 15.90 16.17
C GLN A 192 6.01 14.74 15.27
N TYR A 193 4.77 14.25 15.36
CA TYR A 193 4.30 13.19 14.45
C TYR A 193 4.26 13.67 13.00
N GLU A 194 3.84 14.91 12.73
CA GLU A 194 3.87 15.47 11.38
C GLU A 194 5.30 15.53 10.82
N ALA A 195 6.28 15.94 11.63
CA ALA A 195 7.68 15.95 11.24
C ALA A 195 8.21 14.54 10.96
N ASN A 196 7.89 13.56 11.82
CA ASN A 196 8.29 12.16 11.60
C ASN A 196 7.63 11.57 10.34
N ALA A 197 6.33 11.81 10.14
CA ALA A 197 5.58 11.35 8.95
C ALA A 197 6.12 11.96 7.66
N ARG A 198 6.41 13.26 7.67
CA ARG A 198 7.06 13.96 6.56
C ARG A 198 8.42 13.36 6.24
N HIS A 199 9.25 13.12 7.27
CA HIS A 199 10.55 12.48 7.09
C HIS A 199 10.43 11.10 6.44
N VAL A 200 9.48 10.26 6.90
CA VAL A 200 9.22 8.94 6.31
C VAL A 200 8.79 9.05 4.84
N ALA A 201 7.97 10.05 4.49
CA ALA A 201 7.55 10.30 3.12
C ALA A 201 8.72 10.73 2.21
N GLU A 202 9.51 11.71 2.65
CA GLU A 202 10.61 12.31 1.89
C GLU A 202 11.81 11.36 1.73
N GLU A 203 12.08 10.54 2.74
CA GLU A 203 13.20 9.59 2.75
C GLU A 203 12.77 8.15 2.47
N ILE A 204 11.61 7.92 1.85
CA ILE A 204 11.10 6.58 1.58
C ILE A 204 12.09 5.71 0.79
N GLY A 205 12.90 6.30 -0.08
CA GLY A 205 13.97 5.59 -0.80
C GLY A 205 15.04 4.98 0.12
N TYR A 206 15.30 5.57 1.29
CA TYR A 206 16.16 4.98 2.32
C TYR A 206 15.49 3.76 2.95
N TYR A 207 14.24 3.90 3.38
CA TYR A 207 13.49 2.83 4.06
C TYR A 207 13.15 1.66 3.14
N ARG A 208 13.04 1.89 1.83
CA ARG A 208 12.93 0.84 0.82
C ARG A 208 14.16 -0.08 0.73
N ARG A 209 15.26 0.20 1.42
CA ARG A 209 16.35 -0.78 1.58
C ARG A 209 15.96 -1.92 2.51
N GLU A 210 14.97 -1.69 3.38
CA GLU A 210 14.39 -2.74 4.19
C GLU A 210 13.46 -3.60 3.32
N ARG A 211 13.70 -4.91 3.33
CA ARG A 211 12.98 -5.87 2.49
C ARG A 211 11.46 -5.78 2.65
N ILE A 212 10.98 -5.50 3.87
CA ILE A 212 9.53 -5.41 4.15
C ILE A 212 8.88 -4.16 3.51
N VAL A 213 9.62 -3.05 3.39
CA VAL A 213 9.13 -1.85 2.72
C VAL A 213 9.23 -2.07 1.21
N ASP A 214 10.34 -2.61 0.70
CA ASP A 214 10.48 -2.84 -0.73
C ASP A 214 9.41 -3.79 -1.28
N ARG A 215 9.13 -4.89 -0.56
CA ARG A 215 8.05 -5.81 -0.94
C ARG A 215 6.67 -5.14 -0.99
N THR A 216 6.40 -4.20 -0.09
CA THR A 216 5.16 -3.41 -0.12
C THR A 216 5.02 -2.65 -1.43
N PHE A 217 6.11 -2.04 -1.91
CA PHE A 217 6.13 -1.36 -3.22
C PHE A 217 5.97 -2.34 -4.38
N ALA A 218 6.64 -3.50 -4.32
CA ALA A 218 6.51 -4.55 -5.33
C ALA A 218 5.08 -5.09 -5.44
N TYR A 219 4.39 -5.31 -4.30
CA TYR A 219 2.97 -5.65 -4.30
C TYR A 219 2.11 -4.55 -4.91
N GLY A 220 2.41 -3.29 -4.60
CA GLY A 220 1.68 -2.15 -5.14
C GLY A 220 1.81 -2.03 -6.65
N GLU A 221 3.04 -2.21 -7.15
CA GLU A 221 3.35 -2.18 -8.58
C GLU A 221 2.55 -3.26 -9.34
N VAL A 222 2.64 -4.51 -8.89
CA VAL A 222 1.92 -5.62 -9.52
C VAL A 222 0.40 -5.46 -9.39
N ALA A 223 -0.10 -4.98 -8.25
CA ALA A 223 -1.52 -4.70 -8.07
C ALA A 223 -2.02 -3.60 -9.03
N ALA A 224 -1.23 -2.54 -9.24
CA ALA A 224 -1.56 -1.46 -10.16
C ALA A 224 -1.60 -1.94 -11.62
N LEU A 225 -0.64 -2.78 -12.03
CA LEU A 225 -0.67 -3.42 -13.34
C LEU A 225 -1.90 -4.31 -13.50
N ILE A 226 -2.20 -5.16 -12.53
CA ILE A 226 -3.37 -6.06 -12.56
C ILE A 226 -4.69 -5.27 -12.67
N ARG A 227 -4.83 -4.15 -11.95
CA ARG A 227 -5.99 -3.26 -12.09
C ARG A 227 -6.08 -2.66 -13.50
N ALA A 228 -4.95 -2.32 -14.12
CA ALA A 228 -4.94 -1.82 -15.49
C ALA A 228 -5.38 -2.90 -16.49
N LEU A 229 -4.98 -4.16 -16.28
CA LEU A 229 -5.48 -5.30 -17.05
C LEU A 229 -6.99 -5.52 -16.86
N LYS A 230 -7.49 -5.44 -15.63
CA LYS A 230 -8.94 -5.49 -15.34
C LYS A 230 -9.69 -4.39 -16.08
N GLN A 231 -9.18 -3.16 -16.04
CA GLN A 231 -9.79 -2.02 -16.75
C GLN A 231 -9.80 -2.23 -18.27
N ALA A 232 -8.79 -2.92 -18.80
CA ALA A 232 -8.72 -3.30 -20.22
C ALA A 232 -9.63 -4.49 -20.59
N GLY A 233 -10.39 -5.05 -19.64
CA GLY A 233 -11.33 -6.15 -19.87
C GLY A 233 -10.71 -7.54 -19.80
N ILE A 234 -9.50 -7.67 -19.27
CA ILE A 234 -8.87 -8.98 -19.06
C ILE A 234 -9.58 -9.75 -17.93
N ASP A 235 -9.89 -11.03 -18.19
CA ASP A 235 -10.42 -11.96 -17.19
C ASP A 235 -9.33 -12.35 -16.17
N LEU A 236 -9.29 -11.61 -15.05
CA LEU A 236 -8.32 -11.86 -13.98
C LEU A 236 -8.47 -13.25 -13.32
N PRO A 237 -9.69 -13.79 -13.05
CA PRO A 237 -9.84 -15.18 -12.60
C PRO A 237 -9.28 -16.24 -13.55
N ALA A 238 -9.41 -16.05 -14.87
CA ALA A 238 -8.80 -16.94 -15.85
C ALA A 238 -7.28 -16.79 -15.87
N LEU A 239 -6.77 -15.56 -15.83
CA LEU A 239 -5.33 -15.28 -15.75
C LEU A 239 -4.72 -15.92 -14.49
N ALA A 240 -5.35 -15.77 -13.33
CA ALA A 240 -4.89 -16.38 -12.09
C ALA A 240 -4.74 -17.91 -12.17
N ARG A 241 -5.64 -18.61 -12.87
CA ARG A 241 -5.60 -20.07 -13.06
C ARG A 241 -4.44 -20.53 -13.94
N SER A 242 -3.87 -19.64 -14.76
CA SER A 242 -2.69 -19.93 -15.58
C SER A 242 -1.37 -19.82 -14.81
N ILE A 243 -1.39 -19.24 -13.60
CA ILE A 243 -0.21 -18.98 -12.79
C ILE A 243 -0.01 -20.13 -11.80
N PRO A 244 1.19 -20.74 -11.71
CA PRO A 244 1.46 -21.82 -10.77
C PRO A 244 1.41 -21.32 -9.32
N THR A 245 0.72 -22.08 -8.46
CA THR A 245 0.51 -21.73 -7.04
C THR A 245 1.27 -22.63 -6.06
N SER A 246 2.01 -23.62 -6.58
CA SER A 246 2.82 -24.62 -5.85
C SER A 246 4.30 -24.31 -5.89
#